data_AF-A0A948N703-F1
#
_entry.id   AF-A0A948N703-F1
#
_cell.length_a   1.000
_cell.length_b   1.000
_cell.length_c   1.000
_cell.angle_alpha   90.00
_cell.angle_beta   90.00
_cell.angle_gamma   90.00
#
_symmetry.space_group_name_H-M   'P 1'
#
loop_
_entity.id
_entity.type
_entity.pdbx_description
1 polymer ?
#
loop_
_entity_poly.entity_id
_entity_poly.type
_entity_poly.pdbx_seq_one_letter_code
_entity_poly.pdbx_strand_id
1 'polypeptide(L)'
;MFDFNTGIANALGVGVNSLLGVFLTDAAPTPGAEPASLDFNGARSFASLTPGIGQIFFIGDGLTGTGSGATQLFTAPTGATRLFLGVADGTGWYNNGGSLAVTVTFEPAGVGAVPEPATWAMMILGFGLVGASVRRRVHALPITA
;
A
#
# COMPACT_ATOMS: atom_id res chain seq x y z
N MET A 1 -12.36 -1.48 -29.49
CA MET A 1 -12.69 -1.54 -28.05
C MET A 1 -13.99 -0.82 -27.87
N PHE A 2 -15.00 -1.42 -27.23
CA PHE A 2 -16.26 -0.73 -26.96
C PHE A 2 -16.02 0.28 -25.85
N ASP A 3 -16.35 1.54 -26.13
CA ASP A 3 -16.44 2.60 -25.13
C ASP A 3 -17.91 2.71 -24.73
N PHE A 4 -18.20 2.51 -23.45
CA PHE A 4 -19.55 2.54 -22.91
C PHE A 4 -19.98 3.97 -22.51
N ASN A 5 -19.10 4.96 -22.68
CA ASN A 5 -19.35 6.37 -22.35
C ASN A 5 -19.80 6.55 -20.89
N THR A 6 -19.13 5.86 -19.97
CA THR A 6 -19.47 5.83 -18.54
C THR A 6 -18.53 6.65 -17.67
N GLY A 7 -17.45 7.20 -18.22
CA GLY A 7 -16.35 7.82 -17.48
C GLY A 7 -15.44 6.83 -16.75
N ILE A 8 -15.61 5.52 -17.01
CA ILE A 8 -14.78 4.45 -16.48
C ILE A 8 -14.20 3.65 -17.65
N ALA A 9 -12.88 3.50 -17.68
CA ALA A 9 -12.21 2.76 -18.73
C ALA A 9 -12.46 1.25 -18.61
N ASN A 10 -12.51 0.58 -19.75
CA ASN A 10 -12.50 -0.88 -19.81
C ASN A 10 -11.16 -1.46 -19.31
N ALA A 11 -11.12 -2.75 -18.98
CA ALA A 11 -9.89 -3.52 -18.78
C ALA A 11 -9.82 -4.63 -19.82
N LEU A 12 -8.65 -4.81 -20.44
CA LEU A 12 -8.44 -5.81 -21.49
C LEU A 12 -7.68 -7.01 -20.93
N GLY A 13 -7.95 -8.21 -21.47
CA GLY A 13 -7.21 -9.42 -21.11
C GLY A 13 -7.42 -9.91 -19.68
N VAL A 14 -8.47 -9.45 -18.99
CA VAL A 14 -8.85 -9.96 -17.67
C VAL A 14 -9.45 -11.36 -17.79
N GLY A 15 -9.17 -12.23 -16.82
CA GLY A 15 -9.74 -13.58 -16.81
C GLY A 15 -11.18 -13.59 -16.30
N VAL A 16 -12.00 -14.53 -16.76
CA VAL A 16 -13.31 -14.77 -16.13
C VAL A 16 -13.14 -15.18 -14.66
N ASN A 17 -14.10 -14.82 -13.82
CA ASN A 17 -14.08 -15.05 -12.37
C ASN A 17 -12.89 -14.39 -11.64
N SER A 18 -12.18 -13.47 -12.28
CA SER A 18 -11.13 -12.70 -11.60
C SER A 18 -11.74 -11.57 -10.77
N LEU A 19 -11.15 -11.28 -9.62
CA LEU A 19 -11.46 -10.05 -8.90
C LEU A 19 -10.84 -8.87 -9.66
N LEU A 20 -11.60 -7.79 -9.81
CA LEU A 20 -11.20 -6.53 -10.42
C LEU A 20 -11.40 -5.40 -9.41
N GLY A 21 -10.63 -4.33 -9.60
CA GLY A 21 -10.76 -3.09 -8.84
C GLY A 21 -10.88 -1.86 -9.73
N VAL A 22 -11.44 -0.79 -9.20
CA VAL A 22 -11.34 0.56 -9.76
C VAL A 22 -11.28 1.60 -8.65
N PHE A 23 -10.34 2.53 -8.76
CA PHE A 23 -10.25 3.68 -7.86
C PHE A 23 -11.06 4.85 -8.43
N LEU A 24 -11.84 5.51 -7.56
CA LEU A 24 -12.62 6.70 -7.91
C LEU A 24 -12.44 7.80 -6.87
N THR A 25 -12.76 9.02 -7.26
CA THR A 25 -12.97 10.17 -6.36
C THR A 25 -14.42 10.18 -5.88
N ASP A 26 -14.85 11.16 -5.08
CA ASP A 26 -16.27 11.31 -4.67
C ASP A 26 -17.17 11.83 -5.80
N ALA A 27 -16.59 12.49 -6.81
CA ALA A 27 -17.32 12.94 -7.98
C ALA A 27 -17.85 11.74 -8.79
N ALA A 28 -19.00 11.93 -9.43
CA ALA A 28 -19.47 10.94 -10.39
C ALA A 28 -18.49 10.85 -11.58
N PRO A 29 -18.22 9.65 -12.11
CA PRO A 29 -17.54 9.50 -13.38
C PRO A 29 -18.21 10.35 -14.47
N THR A 30 -17.40 11.00 -15.31
CA THR A 30 -17.90 11.87 -16.38
C THR A 30 -17.93 11.09 -17.70
N PRO A 31 -19.12 10.81 -18.26
CA PRO A 31 -19.25 10.21 -19.59
C PRO A 31 -18.38 10.90 -20.63
N GLY A 32 -17.57 10.14 -21.38
CA GLY A 32 -16.76 10.63 -22.49
C GLY A 32 -15.39 11.18 -22.06
N ALA A 33 -15.07 11.08 -20.77
CA ALA A 33 -13.78 11.42 -20.18
C ALA A 33 -13.10 10.18 -19.58
N GLU A 34 -13.24 9.03 -20.23
CA GLU A 34 -12.64 7.77 -19.82
C GLU A 34 -11.10 7.85 -19.91
N PRO A 35 -10.36 7.34 -18.89
CA PRO A 35 -8.92 7.19 -19.01
C PRO A 35 -8.55 6.08 -20.01
N ALA A 36 -7.26 5.96 -20.32
CA ALA A 36 -6.78 4.84 -21.13
C ALA A 36 -7.07 3.49 -20.44
N SER A 37 -7.48 2.47 -21.20
CA SER A 37 -7.63 1.12 -20.67
C SER A 37 -6.30 0.48 -20.30
N LEU A 38 -6.31 -0.31 -19.24
CA LEU A 38 -5.20 -1.20 -18.90
C LEU A 38 -5.35 -2.53 -19.65
N ASP A 39 -4.24 -3.04 -20.18
CA ASP A 39 -4.20 -4.30 -20.92
C ASP A 39 -3.37 -5.35 -20.17
N PHE A 40 -4.04 -6.45 -19.82
CA PHE A 40 -3.48 -7.57 -19.07
C PHE A 40 -3.30 -8.83 -19.92
N ASN A 41 -3.41 -8.76 -21.25
CA ASN A 41 -3.15 -9.91 -22.13
C ASN A 41 -1.71 -10.42 -21.94
N GLY A 42 -1.57 -11.56 -21.25
CA GLY A 42 -0.26 -12.15 -20.90
C GLY A 42 0.49 -11.43 -19.77
N ALA A 43 -0.09 -10.39 -19.15
CA ALA A 43 0.57 -9.53 -18.18
C ALA A 43 -0.14 -9.50 -16.80
N ARG A 44 -0.67 -10.65 -16.36
CA ARG A 44 -1.37 -10.79 -15.07
C ARG A 44 -0.45 -11.12 -13.89
N SER A 45 0.79 -11.51 -14.17
CA SER A 45 1.82 -11.78 -13.18
C SER A 45 2.68 -10.54 -12.97
N PHE A 46 2.35 -9.74 -11.95
CA PHE A 46 3.09 -8.53 -11.60
C PHE A 46 3.10 -8.33 -10.09
N ALA A 47 4.19 -7.75 -9.57
CA ALA A 47 4.34 -7.50 -8.14
C ALA A 47 3.60 -6.24 -7.66
N SER A 48 3.51 -5.21 -8.51
CA SER A 48 2.81 -3.98 -8.16
C SER A 48 2.21 -3.27 -9.36
N LEU A 49 1.17 -2.47 -9.10
CA LEU A 49 0.50 -1.62 -10.08
C LEU A 49 0.05 -0.32 -9.41
N THR A 50 0.08 0.79 -10.15
CA THR A 50 -0.51 2.08 -9.76
C THR A 50 -1.60 2.45 -10.76
N PRO A 51 -2.85 1.97 -10.57
CA PRO A 51 -3.96 2.30 -11.45
C PRO A 51 -4.34 3.78 -11.30
N GLY A 52 -4.75 4.42 -12.38
CA GLY A 52 -5.34 5.76 -12.36
C GLY A 52 -6.79 5.76 -11.88
N ILE A 53 -7.32 6.96 -11.61
CA ILE A 53 -8.74 7.17 -11.34
C ILE A 53 -9.55 6.72 -12.56
N GLY A 54 -10.59 5.90 -12.34
CA GLY A 54 -11.47 5.40 -13.40
C GLY A 54 -10.86 4.31 -14.27
N GLN A 55 -9.65 3.82 -13.98
CA GLN A 55 -9.07 2.66 -14.67
C GLN A 55 -9.45 1.38 -13.92
N ILE A 56 -10.16 0.47 -14.59
CA ILE A 56 -10.36 -0.89 -14.08
C ILE A 56 -9.03 -1.65 -14.16
N PHE A 57 -8.66 -2.33 -13.07
CA PHE A 57 -7.43 -3.11 -12.99
C PHE A 57 -7.68 -4.55 -12.51
N PHE A 58 -6.83 -5.46 -12.97
CA PHE A 58 -6.85 -6.87 -12.59
C PHE A 58 -6.30 -7.07 -11.16
N ILE A 59 -7.02 -7.82 -10.34
CA ILE A 59 -6.56 -8.32 -9.04
C ILE A 59 -6.41 -9.85 -9.08
N GLY A 60 -7.34 -10.56 -9.74
CA GLY A 60 -7.31 -12.02 -9.79
C GLY A 60 -7.58 -12.63 -8.43
N ASP A 61 -6.63 -13.43 -7.93
CA ASP A 61 -6.59 -13.96 -6.56
C ASP A 61 -5.68 -13.13 -5.64
N GLY A 62 -5.16 -11.99 -6.13
CA GLY A 62 -4.26 -11.11 -5.40
C GLY A 62 -2.81 -11.60 -5.35
N LEU A 63 -2.44 -12.61 -6.14
CA LEU A 63 -1.08 -13.16 -6.19
C LEU A 63 -0.42 -12.91 -7.56
N THR A 64 0.92 -12.95 -7.60
CA THR A 64 1.68 -12.87 -8.85
C THR A 64 1.47 -14.12 -9.74
N GLY A 65 0.74 -15.15 -9.29
CA GLY A 65 0.41 -16.36 -10.03
C GLY A 65 -1.06 -16.73 -9.86
N THR A 66 -1.40 -18.01 -9.99
CA THR A 66 -2.73 -18.53 -9.64
C THR A 66 -2.57 -19.55 -8.53
N GLY A 67 -3.11 -19.26 -7.36
CA GLY A 67 -2.93 -20.02 -6.12
C GLY A 67 -1.48 -20.07 -5.62
N SER A 68 -0.59 -19.23 -6.16
CA SER A 68 0.84 -19.24 -5.88
C SER A 68 1.49 -17.89 -6.18
N GLY A 69 2.69 -17.67 -5.66
CA GLY A 69 3.44 -16.43 -5.85
C GLY A 69 3.34 -15.46 -4.66
N ALA A 70 3.84 -14.25 -4.85
CA ALA A 70 3.78 -13.19 -3.85
C ALA A 70 2.47 -12.40 -3.96
N THR A 71 2.07 -11.72 -2.88
CA THR A 71 0.92 -10.80 -2.92
C THR A 71 1.19 -9.62 -3.85
N GLN A 72 0.21 -9.27 -4.69
CA GLN A 72 0.26 -8.09 -5.54
C GLN A 72 -0.03 -6.83 -4.72
N LEU A 73 0.72 -5.76 -5.00
CA LEU A 73 0.55 -4.48 -4.35
C LEU A 73 -0.09 -3.45 -5.29
N PHE A 74 -1.19 -2.85 -4.86
CA PHE A 74 -1.87 -1.80 -5.61
C PHE A 74 -1.72 -0.48 -4.88
N THR A 75 -1.13 0.51 -5.54
CA THR A 75 -1.01 1.86 -4.99
C THR A 75 -2.22 2.68 -5.41
N ALA A 76 -3.01 3.14 -4.45
CA ALA A 76 -4.11 4.05 -4.72
C ALA A 76 -3.55 5.36 -5.32
N PRO A 77 -4.10 5.84 -6.45
CA PRO A 77 -3.64 7.08 -7.06
C PRO A 77 -4.03 8.28 -6.19
N THR A 78 -3.28 9.38 -6.31
CA THR A 78 -3.61 10.63 -5.63
C THR A 78 -5.05 11.07 -5.95
N GLY A 79 -5.81 11.42 -4.91
CA GLY A 79 -7.20 11.85 -5.02
C GLY A 79 -8.23 10.71 -5.01
N ALA A 80 -7.81 9.45 -5.01
CA ALA A 80 -8.73 8.33 -4.80
C ALA A 80 -9.33 8.39 -3.39
N THR A 81 -10.65 8.37 -3.31
CA THR A 81 -11.41 8.31 -2.04
C THR A 81 -12.23 7.03 -1.93
N ARG A 82 -12.42 6.31 -3.05
CA ARG A 82 -13.24 5.10 -3.12
C ARG A 82 -12.51 4.01 -3.90
N LEU A 83 -12.62 2.78 -3.41
CA LEU A 83 -12.26 1.55 -4.12
C LEU A 83 -13.54 0.74 -4.32
N PHE A 84 -13.84 0.41 -5.57
CA PHE A 84 -14.90 -0.53 -5.91
C PHE A 84 -14.29 -1.85 -6.35
N LEU A 85 -14.91 -2.95 -5.92
CA LEU A 85 -14.52 -4.31 -6.26
C LEU A 85 -15.64 -4.98 -7.05
N GLY A 86 -15.26 -5.78 -8.04
CA GLY A 86 -16.20 -6.54 -8.86
C GLY A 86 -15.57 -7.81 -9.38
N VAL A 87 -16.39 -8.81 -9.69
CA VAL A 87 -15.94 -10.05 -10.31
C VAL A 87 -16.15 -9.96 -11.81
N ALA A 88 -15.12 -10.28 -12.58
CA ALA A 88 -15.21 -10.36 -14.02
C ALA A 88 -16.11 -11.52 -14.44
N ASP A 89 -17.18 -11.21 -15.16
CA ASP A 89 -18.08 -12.21 -15.73
C ASP A 89 -17.57 -12.68 -17.11
N GLY A 90 -18.04 -13.85 -17.55
CA GLY A 90 -17.83 -14.41 -18.87
C GLY A 90 -18.99 -14.11 -19.82
N THR A 91 -19.67 -15.16 -20.26
CA THR A 91 -20.79 -15.06 -21.20
C THR A 91 -22.13 -15.17 -20.46
N GLY A 92 -22.98 -14.15 -20.58
CA GLY A 92 -24.35 -14.15 -20.03
C GLY A 92 -24.48 -13.29 -18.78
N TRP A 93 -24.56 -11.97 -18.98
CA TRP A 93 -24.62 -10.91 -17.95
C TRP A 93 -25.96 -10.88 -17.19
N TYR A 94 -26.44 -12.01 -16.66
CA TYR A 94 -27.77 -12.13 -16.07
C TYR A 94 -27.86 -13.11 -14.89
N ASN A 95 -26.77 -13.77 -14.52
CA ASN A 95 -26.74 -14.79 -13.46
C ASN A 95 -25.82 -14.39 -12.29
N ASN A 96 -25.68 -13.09 -12.04
CA ASN A 96 -24.80 -12.48 -11.06
C ASN A 96 -25.27 -12.75 -9.61
N GLY A 97 -25.19 -14.00 -9.18
CA GLY A 97 -25.42 -14.44 -7.80
C GLY A 97 -24.15 -14.39 -6.95
N GLY A 98 -24.32 -14.42 -5.63
CA GLY A 98 -23.23 -14.48 -4.66
C GLY A 98 -22.95 -13.17 -3.91
N SER A 99 -21.91 -13.17 -3.08
CA SER A 99 -21.44 -12.00 -2.33
C SER A 99 -19.94 -12.07 -2.08
N LEU A 100 -19.32 -10.91 -1.84
CA LEU A 100 -17.93 -10.79 -1.41
C LEU A 100 -17.88 -10.47 0.09
N ALA A 101 -17.07 -11.21 0.83
CA ALA A 101 -16.70 -10.84 2.19
C ALA A 101 -15.36 -10.09 2.14
N VAL A 102 -15.34 -8.85 2.61
CA VAL A 102 -14.17 -7.98 2.56
C VAL A 102 -13.72 -7.62 3.96
N THR A 103 -12.47 -7.93 4.29
CA THR A 103 -11.81 -7.48 5.52
C THR A 103 -10.86 -6.37 5.17
N VAL A 104 -11.04 -5.21 5.79
CA VAL A 104 -10.14 -4.06 5.66
C VAL A 104 -9.33 -3.92 6.94
N THR A 105 -8.02 -4.02 6.81
CA THR A 105 -7.08 -3.82 7.92
C THR A 105 -6.29 -2.55 7.67
N PHE A 106 -6.22 -1.67 8.68
CA PHE A 106 -5.39 -0.48 8.63
C PHE A 106 -4.06 -0.80 9.29
N GLU A 107 -3.03 -0.99 8.48
CA GLU A 107 -1.66 -1.09 8.98
C GLU A 107 -1.11 0.33 9.19
N PRO A 108 -0.52 0.64 10.36
CA PRO A 108 0.15 1.91 10.53
C PRO A 108 1.24 2.02 9.46
N ALA A 109 1.22 3.11 8.68
CA ALA A 109 2.27 3.39 7.71
C ALA A 109 3.60 3.26 8.44
N GLY A 110 4.44 2.30 8.01
CA GLY A 110 5.62 1.89 8.75
C GLY A 110 6.43 3.10 9.18
N VAL A 111 6.27 3.50 10.45
CA VAL A 111 7.09 4.55 11.03
C VAL A 111 8.46 3.93 11.10
N GLY A 112 9.33 4.31 10.16
CA GLY A 112 10.71 3.85 10.15
C GLY A 112 11.24 4.02 11.57
N ALA A 113 11.82 2.96 12.12
CA ALA A 113 12.28 2.94 13.49
C ALA A 113 12.99 4.26 13.78
N VAL A 114 12.39 5.10 14.62
CA VAL A 114 13.06 6.32 15.07
C VAL A 114 14.29 5.79 15.77
N PRO A 115 15.51 6.04 15.25
CA PRO A 115 16.68 5.54 15.91
C PRO A 115 16.64 6.14 17.33
N GLU A 116 17.03 5.38 18.35
CA GLU A 116 17.24 5.93 19.70
C GLU A 116 18.71 6.36 19.93
N PRO A 117 19.43 7.10 19.04
CA PRO A 117 20.86 7.29 19.19
C PRO A 117 21.18 8.33 20.27
N ALA A 118 20.19 9.06 20.77
CA ALA A 118 20.40 10.10 21.78
C ALA A 118 20.30 9.57 23.22
N THR A 119 19.43 8.59 23.52
CA THR A 119 19.20 8.17 24.91
C THR A 119 20.46 7.56 25.53
N TRP A 120 21.12 6.68 24.79
CA TRP A 120 22.37 6.04 25.21
C TRP A 120 23.52 7.04 25.31
N ALA A 121 23.63 7.93 24.32
CA ALA A 121 24.65 8.98 24.33
C ALA A 121 24.47 9.93 25.53
N MET A 122 23.24 10.33 25.85
CA MET A 122 22.93 11.21 26.98
C MET A 122 23.12 10.51 28.32
N MET A 123 22.82 9.22 28.43
CA MET A 123 23.13 8.42 29.63
C MET A 123 24.64 8.29 29.83
N ILE A 124 25.39 7.94 28.79
CA ILE A 124 26.86 7.81 28.87
C ILE A 124 27.50 9.16 29.20
N LEU A 125 27.06 10.25 28.56
CA LEU A 125 27.52 11.61 28.89
C LEU A 125 27.18 11.99 30.34
N GLY A 126 25.94 11.75 30.78
CA GLY A 126 25.50 12.03 32.14
C GLY A 126 26.29 11.25 33.19
N PHE A 127 26.44 9.93 33.02
CA PHE A 127 27.23 9.10 33.92
C PHE A 127 28.72 9.43 33.87
N GLY A 128 29.27 9.75 32.69
CA GLY A 128 30.64 10.20 32.52
C GLY A 128 30.93 11.51 33.26
N LEU A 129 30.03 12.49 33.16
CA LEU A 129 30.14 13.77 33.88
C LEU A 129 30.05 13.59 35.41
N VAL A 130 29.11 12.77 35.88
CA VAL A 130 28.98 12.47 37.32
C VAL A 130 30.24 11.76 37.83
N GLY A 131 30.73 10.73 37.14
CA GLY A 131 31.95 10.02 37.52
C GLY A 131 33.19 10.93 37.54
N ALA A 132 33.35 11.81 36.54
CA ALA A 132 34.44 12.79 36.50
C ALA A 132 34.39 13.78 37.67
N SER A 133 33.19 14.19 38.09
CA SER A 133 33.00 15.11 39.22
C SER A 133 33.40 14.49 40.57
N VAL A 134 33.16 13.20 40.78
CA VAL A 134 33.57 12.45 41.98
C VAL A 134 35.09 12.28 42.04
N ARG A 135 35.72 11.93 40.90
CA ARG A 135 37.17 11.68 40.84
C ARG A 135 38.03 12.90 41.17
N ARG A 136 37.54 14.12 40.89
CA ARG A 136 38.26 15.38 41.21
C ARG A 136 38.43 15.63 42.71
N ARG A 137 37.66 14.98 43.58
CA ARG A 137 37.68 15.23 45.03
C ARG A 137 38.73 14.44 45.80
N VAL A 138 39.49 13.55 45.13
CA VAL A 138 40.43 12.62 45.80
C VAL A 138 41.89 13.11 45.82
N HIS A 139 42.17 14.37 45.44
CA HIS A 139 43.51 14.96 45.51
C HIS A 139 43.64 16.02 46.62
N ALA A 140 43.84 15.59 47.86
CA ALA A 140 44.51 16.28 48.97
C ALA A 140 44.53 15.29 50.17
N LEU A 141 45.65 14.93 50.80
CA LEU A 141 46.54 15.79 51.58
C LEU A 141 47.99 15.23 51.60
N PRO A 142 49.04 16.06 51.52
CA PRO A 142 50.40 15.63 51.84
C PRO A 142 50.55 15.42 53.35
N ILE A 143 50.88 14.20 53.77
CA ILE A 143 51.34 13.93 55.14
C ILE A 143 52.75 14.50 55.25
N THR A 144 52.92 15.57 56.01
CA THR A 144 54.24 16.07 56.43
C THR A 144 54.52 15.56 57.83
N ALA A 145 55.70 14.96 58.00
CA ALA A 145 56.17 14.29 59.22
C ALA A 145 56.47 15.26 60.36
#